data_AF-A0A821RU98-F1
#
_entry.id   AF-A0A821RU98-F1
#
_cell.length_a   1.000
_cell.length_b   1.000
_cell.length_c   1.000
_cell.angle_alpha   90.00
_cell.angle_beta   90.00
_cell.angle_gamma   90.00
#
_symmetry.space_group_name_H-M   'P 1'
#
loop_
_entity.id
_entity.type
_entity.pdbx_description
1 polymer ?
#
loop_
_entity_poly.entity_id
_entity_poly.type
_entity_poly.pdbx_seq_one_letter_code
_entity_poly.pdbx_strand_id
1 'polypeptide(L)'
;MFKFLIFIVYILLNYTKAEDGHCIWYGPCGPNSQDKITNCFYNGTAKLLTDESALKILETACGMIYNGPNNTYTCCSAQQIGIMADQFGMAKLMLGRCPSCYYNFRSLFCAMTCSSDQSRFLTIRALGNSTLYPGQTTVEAIDYAIAEDFSQRILDSCRDVLYPGGNQHSLDSMCGRPYNQCTKEAFMKYLGIDNPAVPFPIYINLINDTSENETFYNQTTFLCSEPIISTYENKTACGCLDCPKSCNPLPPDVPDKEFKIFNIDGWVFIAIIFIILLLAVFIISLFIIPKFRKSRQIIEEPTEITSLINEPIKSKQSGYLIRIRQSTEKFLERIFYRLGLFCAQHPFIILSIGTLLIIVLSCGLFKFQVTTDPVQLWSSKSSIARQQKDYFDKHFKPFYRTTQIIIVPDDQSFVTYYYLSPPAPFSQYTFGPVFKLDFLLRVLNLQTDILSLKAELYEKNQTIYLSDICLKPLEPDNDNCTVFSILQYYQNSIDNLNKHINDDFFTYFDYSTHFMTCSQAPTTTKDNPLGLSCFADFGGTINPFMILGNYTDATYSNATALVITIVIENSNDPEKIQLGLLFFF
;
A
#
# COMPACT_ATOMS: atom_id res chain seq x y z
N MET A 1 -55.20 -35.77 -52.12
CA MET A 1 -54.88 -34.34 -51.90
C MET A 1 -54.32 -34.06 -50.50
N PHE A 2 -54.96 -34.55 -49.42
CA PHE A 2 -54.55 -34.26 -48.03
C PHE A 2 -53.15 -34.77 -47.63
N LYS A 3 -52.72 -35.93 -48.15
CA LYS A 3 -51.37 -36.48 -47.89
C LYS A 3 -50.23 -35.72 -48.60
N PHE A 4 -50.54 -35.01 -49.69
CA PHE A 4 -49.54 -34.24 -50.45
C PHE A 4 -49.25 -32.88 -49.78
N LEU A 5 -50.28 -32.28 -49.16
CA LEU A 5 -50.13 -31.06 -48.36
C LEU A 5 -49.30 -31.29 -47.09
N ILE A 6 -49.47 -32.43 -46.42
CA ILE A 6 -48.67 -32.78 -45.23
C ILE A 6 -47.20 -32.99 -45.58
N PHE A 7 -46.91 -33.58 -46.75
CA PHE A 7 -45.54 -33.77 -47.22
C PHE A 7 -44.86 -32.44 -47.60
N ILE A 8 -45.59 -31.50 -48.21
CA ILE A 8 -45.09 -30.15 -48.52
C ILE A 8 -44.90 -29.32 -47.24
N VAL A 9 -45.80 -29.42 -46.26
CA VAL A 9 -45.63 -28.75 -44.95
C VAL A 9 -44.45 -29.35 -44.17
N TYR A 10 -44.20 -30.67 -44.26
CA TYR A 10 -43.03 -31.31 -43.67
C TYR A 10 -41.72 -30.94 -44.37
N ILE A 11 -41.73 -30.70 -45.69
CA ILE A 11 -40.56 -30.22 -46.44
C ILE A 11 -40.32 -28.72 -46.18
N LEU A 12 -41.38 -27.90 -46.06
CA LEU A 12 -41.27 -26.47 -45.76
C LEU A 12 -40.89 -26.19 -44.29
N LEU A 13 -41.32 -27.03 -43.34
CA LEU A 13 -40.88 -26.94 -41.93
C LEU A 13 -39.43 -27.40 -41.73
N ASN A 14 -38.84 -28.16 -42.67
CA ASN A 14 -37.42 -28.50 -42.68
C ASN A 14 -36.55 -27.49 -43.47
N TYR A 15 -37.16 -26.45 -44.06
CA TYR A 15 -36.46 -25.42 -44.86
C TYR A 15 -36.20 -24.12 -44.11
N THR A 16 -36.24 -24.14 -42.77
CA THR A 16 -35.64 -23.12 -41.92
C THR A 16 -34.53 -23.77 -41.10
N LYS A 17 -33.51 -24.30 -41.78
CA LYS A 17 -32.27 -24.70 -41.12
C LYS A 17 -31.52 -23.40 -40.81
N ALA A 18 -31.59 -22.95 -39.56
CA ALA A 18 -30.61 -22.00 -39.05
C ALA A 18 -29.23 -22.59 -39.38
N GLU A 19 -28.32 -21.80 -39.97
CA GLU A 19 -26.96 -22.28 -40.27
C GLU A 19 -26.36 -22.86 -38.98
N ASP A 20 -26.02 -24.15 -39.00
CA ASP A 20 -25.27 -24.80 -37.93
C ASP A 20 -23.96 -24.00 -37.75
N GLY A 21 -23.65 -23.57 -36.52
CA GLY A 21 -22.45 -22.78 -36.24
C GLY A 21 -21.16 -23.47 -36.72
N HIS A 22 -20.21 -22.69 -37.23
CA HIS A 22 -18.91 -23.18 -37.70
C HIS A 22 -17.76 -22.41 -37.04
N CYS A 23 -16.53 -22.90 -37.21
CA CYS A 23 -15.32 -22.25 -36.76
C CYS A 23 -14.87 -21.19 -37.76
N ILE A 24 -14.23 -20.11 -37.29
CA ILE A 24 -13.59 -19.12 -38.18
C ILE A 24 -12.06 -19.28 -38.24
N TRP A 25 -11.49 -20.05 -37.32
CA TRP A 25 -10.09 -20.44 -37.31
C TRP A 25 -9.87 -21.82 -36.70
N TYR A 26 -8.68 -22.39 -36.92
CA TYR A 26 -8.23 -23.59 -36.22
C TYR A 26 -6.71 -23.74 -36.32
N GLY A 27 -6.03 -23.80 -35.18
CA GLY A 27 -4.57 -23.93 -35.11
C GLY A 27 -3.82 -22.59 -35.23
N PRO A 28 -2.59 -22.50 -34.68
CA PRO A 28 -1.74 -21.33 -34.85
C PRO A 28 -1.09 -21.34 -36.24
N CYS A 29 -1.08 -20.19 -36.91
CA CYS A 29 -0.48 -20.00 -38.25
C CYS A 29 0.93 -19.42 -38.23
N GLY A 30 1.50 -19.19 -37.05
CA GLY A 30 2.78 -18.51 -36.91
C GLY A 30 2.67 -16.98 -36.99
N PRO A 31 3.82 -16.27 -37.09
CA PRO A 31 3.87 -14.82 -37.08
C PRO A 31 3.25 -14.20 -38.33
N ASN A 32 2.44 -13.15 -38.13
CA ASN A 32 1.99 -12.26 -39.20
C ASN A 32 3.11 -11.29 -39.62
N SER A 33 2.80 -10.34 -40.51
CA SER A 33 3.73 -9.30 -40.97
C SER A 33 4.26 -8.37 -39.85
N GLN A 34 3.64 -8.39 -38.67
CA GLN A 34 4.03 -7.64 -37.47
C GLN A 34 4.72 -8.51 -36.41
N ASP A 35 5.15 -9.73 -36.79
CA ASP A 35 5.79 -10.71 -35.92
C ASP A 35 4.93 -11.18 -34.73
N LYS A 36 3.60 -11.10 -34.86
CA LYS A 36 2.63 -11.57 -33.86
C LYS A 36 2.07 -12.93 -34.27
N ILE A 37 2.05 -13.89 -33.34
CA ILE A 37 1.46 -15.22 -33.58
C ILE A 37 -0.05 -15.08 -33.71
N THR A 38 -0.59 -15.51 -34.86
CA THR A 38 -2.03 -15.42 -35.19
C THR A 38 -2.63 -16.79 -35.52
N ASN A 39 -3.96 -16.86 -35.58
CA ASN A 39 -4.67 -18.10 -35.87
C ASN A 39 -4.79 -18.34 -37.38
N CYS A 40 -4.78 -19.60 -37.81
CA CYS A 40 -5.04 -19.96 -39.20
C CYS A 40 -6.52 -19.87 -39.53
N PHE A 41 -6.84 -19.26 -40.66
CA PHE A 41 -8.19 -19.27 -41.21
C PHE A 41 -8.70 -20.70 -41.42
N TYR A 42 -9.90 -20.97 -40.94
CA TYR A 42 -10.56 -22.25 -41.10
C TYR A 42 -12.07 -22.03 -41.03
N ASN A 43 -12.81 -22.46 -42.06
CA ASN A 43 -14.26 -22.31 -42.17
C ASN A 43 -14.95 -23.69 -42.14
N GLY A 44 -14.59 -24.53 -41.18
CA GLY A 44 -15.16 -25.87 -41.03
C GLY A 44 -15.84 -26.06 -39.69
N THR A 45 -16.38 -27.25 -39.46
CA THR A 45 -17.05 -27.60 -38.19
C THR A 45 -16.04 -27.75 -37.05
N ALA A 46 -16.52 -27.56 -35.82
CA ALA A 46 -15.73 -27.84 -34.62
C ALA A 46 -15.18 -29.28 -34.62
N LYS A 47 -13.96 -29.44 -34.09
CA LYS A 47 -13.27 -30.74 -34.06
C LYS A 47 -13.31 -31.32 -32.66
N LEU A 48 -13.43 -32.64 -32.55
CA LEU A 48 -13.33 -33.33 -31.27
C LEU A 48 -11.92 -33.16 -30.69
N LEU A 49 -11.82 -32.61 -29.48
CA LEU A 49 -10.56 -32.48 -28.76
C LEU A 49 -10.18 -33.83 -28.15
N THR A 50 -9.12 -34.44 -28.66
CA THR A 50 -8.66 -35.79 -28.26
C THR A 50 -7.41 -35.77 -27.38
N ASP A 51 -6.70 -34.65 -27.32
CA ASP A 51 -5.49 -34.50 -26.52
C ASP A 51 -5.84 -34.40 -25.02
N GLU A 52 -5.41 -35.37 -24.23
CA GLU A 52 -5.70 -35.46 -22.80
C GLU A 52 -5.14 -34.28 -21.99
N SER A 53 -3.96 -33.78 -22.38
CA SER A 53 -3.33 -32.64 -21.68
C SER A 53 -4.11 -31.35 -21.94
N ALA A 54 -4.54 -31.14 -23.18
CA ALA A 54 -5.34 -29.99 -23.56
C ALA A 54 -6.75 -30.05 -22.96
N LEU A 55 -7.37 -31.24 -22.88
CA LEU A 55 -8.66 -31.43 -22.20
C LEU A 55 -8.58 -31.00 -20.73
N LYS A 56 -7.52 -31.39 -20.01
CA LYS A 56 -7.31 -31.01 -18.61
C LYS A 56 -7.08 -29.50 -18.43
N ILE A 57 -6.32 -28.89 -19.34
CA ILE A 57 -6.11 -27.44 -19.33
C ILE A 57 -7.44 -26.73 -19.60
N LEU A 58 -8.21 -27.19 -20.59
CA LEU A 58 -9.50 -26.60 -20.95
C LEU A 58 -10.53 -26.74 -19.83
N GLU A 59 -10.60 -27.89 -19.15
CA GLU A 59 -11.46 -28.08 -17.97
C GLU A 59 -11.15 -27.06 -16.87
N THR A 60 -9.86 -26.80 -16.63
CA THR A 60 -9.41 -25.88 -15.57
C THR A 60 -9.53 -24.41 -15.96
N ALA A 61 -9.18 -24.07 -17.20
CA ALA A 61 -9.10 -22.69 -17.68
C ALA A 61 -10.39 -22.19 -18.34
N CYS A 62 -11.21 -23.09 -18.88
CA CYS A 62 -12.42 -22.79 -19.64
C CYS A 62 -13.51 -23.84 -19.37
N GLY A 63 -13.75 -24.19 -18.10
CA GLY A 63 -14.71 -25.23 -17.72
C GLY A 63 -16.13 -25.03 -18.29
N MET A 64 -16.45 -23.80 -18.69
CA MET A 64 -17.72 -23.45 -19.35
C MET A 64 -17.88 -23.93 -20.81
N ILE A 65 -16.80 -24.38 -21.45
CA ILE A 65 -16.79 -24.95 -22.81
C ILE A 65 -16.59 -26.48 -22.75
N TYR A 66 -16.02 -26.97 -21.65
CA TYR A 66 -15.74 -28.38 -21.47
C TYR A 66 -17.02 -29.20 -21.28
N ASN A 67 -17.18 -30.26 -22.07
CA ASN A 67 -18.35 -31.15 -22.05
C ASN A 67 -17.99 -32.60 -21.75
N GLY A 68 -16.82 -32.85 -21.16
CA GLY A 68 -16.27 -34.17 -20.90
C GLY A 68 -15.32 -34.66 -22.00
N PRO A 69 -14.54 -35.73 -21.73
CA PRO A 69 -13.42 -36.13 -22.57
C PRO A 69 -13.84 -36.59 -23.98
N ASN A 70 -15.03 -37.16 -24.13
CA ASN A 70 -15.50 -37.74 -25.40
C ASN A 70 -16.53 -36.88 -26.14
N ASN A 71 -16.86 -35.70 -25.61
CA ASN A 71 -17.93 -34.86 -26.15
C ASN A 71 -17.55 -33.37 -26.24
N THR A 72 -16.27 -33.05 -26.08
CA THR A 72 -15.77 -31.68 -26.18
C THR A 72 -15.32 -31.39 -27.61
N TYR A 73 -16.14 -30.65 -28.35
CA TYR A 73 -15.82 -30.15 -29.69
C TYR A 73 -15.39 -28.69 -29.61
N THR A 74 -14.24 -28.36 -30.21
CA THR A 74 -13.65 -27.02 -30.13
C THR A 74 -13.25 -26.49 -31.49
N CYS A 75 -13.29 -25.16 -31.63
CA CYS A 75 -12.68 -24.43 -32.75
C CYS A 75 -11.22 -24.04 -32.50
N CYS A 76 -10.60 -24.65 -31.48
CA CYS A 76 -9.19 -24.47 -31.16
C CYS A 76 -8.46 -25.81 -31.06
N SER A 77 -7.17 -25.77 -31.39
CA SER A 77 -6.23 -26.88 -31.25
C SER A 77 -5.65 -26.96 -29.84
N ALA A 78 -5.04 -28.10 -29.48
CA ALA A 78 -4.32 -28.29 -28.22
C ALA A 78 -3.27 -27.20 -27.96
N GLN A 79 -2.54 -26.78 -29.01
CA GLN A 79 -1.53 -25.73 -28.90
C GLN A 79 -2.15 -24.36 -28.58
N GLN A 80 -3.29 -24.01 -29.19
CA GLN A 80 -3.99 -22.75 -28.88
C GLN A 80 -4.53 -22.74 -27.45
N ILE A 81 -4.99 -23.89 -26.93
CA ILE A 81 -5.44 -24.01 -25.54
C ILE A 81 -4.28 -23.74 -24.57
N GLY A 82 -3.10 -24.31 -24.82
CA GLY A 82 -1.89 -24.03 -24.04
C GLY A 82 -1.51 -22.56 -24.06
N ILE A 83 -1.42 -21.96 -25.25
CA ILE A 83 -1.08 -20.53 -25.42
C ILE A 83 -2.10 -19.64 -24.69
N MET A 84 -3.39 -19.89 -24.84
CA MET A 84 -4.45 -19.12 -24.17
C MET A 84 -4.34 -19.23 -22.65
N ALA A 85 -4.08 -20.43 -22.12
CA ALA A 85 -3.92 -20.64 -20.69
C ALA A 85 -2.70 -19.91 -20.12
N ASP A 86 -1.59 -19.88 -20.85
CA ASP A 86 -0.38 -19.14 -20.46
C ASP A 86 -0.64 -17.62 -20.42
N GLN A 87 -1.37 -17.08 -21.41
CA GLN A 87 -1.75 -15.66 -21.44
C GLN A 87 -2.67 -15.28 -20.28
N PHE A 88 -3.50 -16.21 -19.80
CA PHE A 88 -4.31 -15.98 -18.60
C PHE A 88 -3.49 -15.86 -17.32
N GLY A 89 -2.20 -16.21 -17.30
CA GLY A 89 -1.33 -16.06 -16.14
C GLY A 89 -1.25 -14.63 -15.62
N MET A 90 -1.08 -13.65 -16.52
CA MET A 90 -1.05 -12.22 -16.15
C MET A 90 -2.41 -11.74 -15.66
N ALA A 91 -3.50 -12.12 -16.34
CA ALA A 91 -4.85 -11.78 -15.90
C ALA A 91 -5.18 -12.41 -14.54
N LYS A 92 -4.68 -13.61 -14.25
CA LYS A 92 -4.85 -14.29 -12.97
C LYS A 92 -4.12 -13.58 -11.84
N LEU A 93 -2.94 -13.02 -12.10
CA LEU A 93 -2.19 -12.24 -11.13
C LEU A 93 -2.97 -10.99 -10.69
N MET A 94 -3.68 -10.36 -11.62
CA MET A 94 -4.49 -9.16 -11.37
C MET A 94 -5.86 -9.51 -10.76
N LEU A 95 -6.61 -10.38 -11.44
CA LEU A 95 -8.03 -10.62 -11.15
C LEU A 95 -8.28 -11.83 -10.25
N GLY A 96 -7.27 -12.67 -10.02
CA GLY A 96 -7.43 -13.98 -9.37
C GLY A 96 -7.85 -13.95 -7.91
N ARG A 97 -7.77 -12.80 -7.23
CA ARG A 97 -8.31 -12.62 -5.87
C ARG A 97 -9.84 -12.72 -5.82
N CYS A 98 -10.51 -12.34 -6.90
CA CYS A 98 -11.96 -12.43 -7.03
C CYS A 98 -12.32 -13.49 -8.08
N PRO A 99 -12.75 -14.70 -7.65
CA PRO A 99 -13.05 -15.79 -8.57
C PRO A 99 -14.08 -15.42 -9.64
N SER A 100 -15.17 -14.74 -9.26
CA SER A 100 -16.26 -14.36 -10.17
C SER A 100 -15.79 -13.44 -11.30
N CYS A 101 -14.98 -12.44 -10.96
CA CYS A 101 -14.34 -11.57 -11.95
C CYS A 101 -13.47 -12.37 -12.93
N TYR A 102 -12.56 -13.19 -12.42
CA TYR A 102 -11.66 -13.97 -13.26
C TYR A 102 -12.39 -15.00 -14.12
N TYR A 103 -13.49 -15.58 -13.63
CA TYR A 103 -14.36 -16.47 -14.42
C TYR A 103 -15.03 -15.74 -15.58
N ASN A 104 -15.67 -14.60 -15.31
CA ASN A 104 -16.34 -13.80 -16.34
C ASN A 104 -15.33 -13.30 -17.38
N PHE A 105 -14.15 -12.86 -16.94
CA PHE A 105 -13.04 -12.46 -17.82
C PHE A 105 -12.58 -13.61 -18.73
N ARG A 106 -12.34 -14.80 -18.19
CA ARG A 106 -11.95 -15.96 -19.00
C ARG A 106 -13.04 -16.36 -19.98
N SER A 107 -14.33 -16.28 -19.61
CA SER A 107 -15.47 -16.60 -20.49
C SER A 107 -15.35 -15.91 -21.84
N LEU A 108 -15.06 -14.61 -21.81
CA LEU A 108 -14.90 -13.76 -22.99
C LEU A 108 -13.92 -14.37 -24.01
N PHE A 109 -12.73 -14.73 -23.55
CA PHE A 109 -11.63 -15.23 -24.38
C PHE A 109 -11.73 -16.72 -24.69
N CYS A 110 -12.26 -17.52 -23.75
CA CYS A 110 -12.53 -18.94 -23.95
C CYS A 110 -13.52 -19.10 -25.11
N ALA A 111 -14.63 -18.37 -25.09
CA ALA A 111 -15.66 -18.44 -26.13
C ALA A 111 -15.13 -17.95 -27.48
N MET A 112 -14.43 -16.81 -27.48
CA MET A 112 -13.78 -16.29 -28.67
C MET A 112 -12.83 -17.32 -29.29
N THR A 113 -12.02 -17.99 -28.47
CA THR A 113 -10.94 -18.85 -28.97
C THR A 113 -11.39 -20.25 -29.34
N CYS A 114 -12.28 -20.84 -28.55
CA CYS A 114 -12.51 -22.29 -28.56
C CYS A 114 -13.98 -22.73 -28.72
N SER A 115 -14.96 -21.83 -28.65
CA SER A 115 -16.39 -22.19 -28.80
C SER A 115 -16.64 -22.98 -30.08
N SER A 116 -17.52 -23.98 -30.06
CA SER A 116 -17.86 -24.78 -31.24
C SER A 116 -18.60 -23.99 -32.31
N ASP A 117 -19.25 -22.88 -31.91
CA ASP A 117 -20.19 -22.13 -32.73
C ASP A 117 -19.70 -20.68 -32.97
N GLN A 118 -18.39 -20.49 -33.08
CA GLN A 118 -17.74 -19.17 -33.21
C GLN A 118 -18.39 -18.24 -34.24
N SER A 119 -18.74 -18.77 -35.41
CA SER A 119 -19.29 -17.99 -36.53
C SER A 119 -20.59 -17.26 -36.20
N ARG A 120 -21.27 -17.63 -35.10
CA ARG A 120 -22.50 -16.95 -34.66
C ARG A 120 -22.21 -15.59 -34.04
N PHE A 121 -21.01 -15.34 -33.55
CA PHE A 121 -20.69 -14.09 -32.84
C PHE A 121 -19.33 -13.50 -33.21
N LEU A 122 -18.57 -14.18 -34.07
CA LEU A 122 -17.31 -13.68 -34.63
C LEU A 122 -17.40 -13.56 -36.15
N THR A 123 -16.93 -12.43 -36.65
CA THR A 123 -16.77 -12.16 -38.08
C THR A 123 -15.33 -11.78 -38.38
N ILE A 124 -14.75 -12.33 -39.44
CA ILE A 124 -13.40 -11.97 -39.86
C ILE A 124 -13.43 -10.63 -40.58
N ARG A 125 -12.64 -9.68 -40.09
CA ARG A 125 -12.48 -8.34 -40.69
C ARG A 125 -11.29 -8.27 -41.64
N ALA A 126 -10.19 -8.95 -41.31
CA ALA A 126 -8.99 -8.95 -42.14
C ALA A 126 -8.30 -10.32 -42.13
N LEU A 127 -7.82 -10.70 -43.32
CA LEU A 127 -7.01 -11.89 -43.55
C LEU A 127 -5.64 -11.47 -44.08
N GLY A 128 -4.62 -12.23 -43.71
CA GLY A 128 -3.26 -12.05 -44.21
C GLY A 128 -2.62 -13.37 -44.61
N ASN A 129 -1.30 -13.34 -44.78
CA ASN A 129 -0.51 -14.52 -45.15
C ASN A 129 0.49 -14.83 -44.04
N SER A 130 0.65 -16.12 -43.71
CA SER A 130 1.69 -16.55 -42.79
C SER A 130 3.07 -16.30 -43.37
N THR A 131 3.97 -15.74 -42.55
CA THR A 131 5.39 -15.56 -42.91
C THR A 131 6.20 -16.85 -42.74
N LEU A 132 5.70 -17.79 -41.94
CA LEU A 132 6.37 -19.05 -41.60
C LEU A 132 5.88 -20.23 -42.46
N TYR A 133 4.60 -20.24 -42.83
CA TYR A 133 3.96 -21.32 -43.59
C TYR A 133 3.38 -20.80 -44.91
N PRO A 134 4.15 -20.83 -46.02
CA PRO A 134 3.70 -20.34 -47.32
C PRO A 134 2.40 -21.03 -47.77
N GLY A 135 1.39 -20.22 -48.13
CA GLY A 135 0.07 -20.71 -48.59
C GLY A 135 -0.98 -20.87 -47.49
N GLN A 136 -0.63 -20.66 -46.21
CA GLN A 136 -1.62 -20.55 -45.14
C GLN A 136 -2.05 -19.09 -44.91
N THR A 137 -3.36 -18.90 -44.72
CA THR A 137 -3.98 -17.60 -44.48
C THR A 137 -4.13 -17.35 -42.98
N THR A 138 -3.63 -16.20 -42.50
CA THR A 138 -3.74 -15.76 -41.10
C THR A 138 -5.00 -14.92 -40.89
N VAL A 139 -5.60 -15.01 -39.70
CA VAL A 139 -6.66 -14.08 -39.26
C VAL A 139 -6.01 -12.89 -38.57
N GLU A 140 -6.15 -11.70 -39.16
CA GLU A 140 -5.45 -10.48 -38.72
C GLU A 140 -6.34 -9.49 -37.98
N ALA A 141 -7.66 -9.55 -38.15
CA ALA A 141 -8.60 -8.77 -37.35
C ALA A 141 -9.98 -9.43 -37.33
N ILE A 142 -10.71 -9.27 -36.23
CA ILE A 142 -12.08 -9.78 -36.09
C ILE A 142 -13.02 -8.74 -35.49
N ASP A 143 -14.30 -8.90 -35.82
CA ASP A 143 -15.43 -8.31 -35.12
C ASP A 143 -16.01 -9.35 -34.15
N TYR A 144 -16.19 -8.97 -32.88
CA TYR A 144 -16.74 -9.84 -31.84
C TYR A 144 -18.02 -9.21 -31.28
N ALA A 145 -19.16 -9.80 -31.63
CA ALA A 145 -20.49 -9.42 -31.19
C ALA A 145 -20.81 -10.02 -29.81
N ILE A 146 -21.05 -9.17 -28.81
CA ILE A 146 -21.27 -9.60 -27.42
C ILE A 146 -22.46 -8.85 -26.83
N ALA A 147 -23.22 -9.52 -25.98
CA ALA A 147 -24.31 -8.88 -25.25
C ALA A 147 -23.81 -7.74 -24.35
N GLU A 148 -24.53 -6.62 -24.35
CA GLU A 148 -24.19 -5.43 -23.57
C GLU A 148 -24.20 -5.73 -22.05
N ASP A 149 -25.20 -6.50 -21.58
CA ASP A 149 -25.36 -6.91 -20.20
C ASP A 149 -24.22 -7.82 -19.72
N PHE A 150 -23.79 -8.76 -20.56
CA PHE A 150 -22.65 -9.64 -20.30
C PHE A 150 -21.37 -8.83 -20.05
N SER A 151 -21.12 -7.82 -20.90
CA SER A 151 -19.95 -6.95 -20.80
C SER A 151 -19.98 -6.08 -19.55
N GLN A 152 -21.15 -5.53 -19.20
CA GLN A 152 -21.33 -4.78 -17.96
C GLN A 152 -21.10 -5.66 -16.72
N ARG A 153 -21.61 -6.90 -16.71
CA ARG A 153 -21.42 -7.83 -15.58
C ARG A 153 -19.96 -8.26 -15.40
N ILE A 154 -19.18 -8.39 -16.48
CA ILE A 154 -17.72 -8.57 -16.37
C ILE A 154 -17.12 -7.38 -15.62
N LEU A 155 -17.36 -6.15 -16.10
CA LEU A 155 -16.81 -4.94 -15.48
C LEU A 155 -17.22 -4.82 -14.00
N ASP A 156 -18.49 -5.02 -13.69
CA ASP A 156 -19.04 -4.91 -12.34
C ASP A 156 -18.43 -5.94 -11.38
N SER A 157 -18.21 -7.17 -11.86
CA SER A 157 -17.57 -8.21 -11.06
C SER A 157 -16.11 -7.91 -10.76
N CYS A 158 -15.44 -7.14 -11.62
CA CYS A 158 -14.02 -6.79 -11.51
C CYS A 158 -13.77 -5.39 -10.92
N ARG A 159 -14.82 -4.60 -10.68
CA ARG A 159 -14.75 -3.17 -10.37
C ARG A 159 -13.79 -2.85 -9.22
N ASP A 160 -13.91 -3.60 -8.13
CA ASP A 160 -13.25 -3.30 -6.87
C ASP A 160 -12.09 -4.27 -6.56
N VAL A 161 -11.68 -5.11 -7.53
CA VAL A 161 -10.63 -6.11 -7.31
C VAL A 161 -9.27 -5.45 -7.18
N LEU A 162 -8.57 -5.70 -6.08
CA LEU A 162 -7.29 -5.08 -5.79
C LEU A 162 -6.13 -5.90 -6.34
N TYR A 163 -5.11 -5.25 -6.86
CA TYR A 163 -3.85 -5.90 -7.24
C TYR A 163 -2.98 -6.12 -5.98
N PRO A 164 -2.61 -7.37 -5.64
CA PRO A 164 -1.82 -7.68 -4.43
C PRO A 164 -0.50 -6.91 -4.30
N GLY A 165 0.16 -6.59 -5.42
CA GLY A 165 1.49 -5.99 -5.42
C GLY A 165 1.53 -4.48 -5.20
N GLY A 166 0.39 -3.79 -5.21
CA GLY A 166 0.35 -2.31 -5.17
C GLY A 166 -0.81 -1.70 -4.38
N ASN A 167 -1.74 -2.49 -3.85
CA ASN A 167 -2.97 -2.02 -3.18
C ASN A 167 -3.76 -0.99 -4.01
N GLN A 168 -3.75 -1.18 -5.33
CA GLN A 168 -4.47 -0.39 -6.33
C GLN A 168 -5.54 -1.25 -6.99
N HIS A 169 -6.52 -0.65 -7.68
CA HIS A 169 -7.52 -1.43 -8.39
C HIS A 169 -6.89 -2.07 -9.64
N SER A 170 -7.21 -3.33 -9.90
CA SER A 170 -6.71 -4.05 -11.07
C SER A 170 -7.11 -3.36 -12.38
N LEU A 171 -8.29 -2.71 -12.39
CA LEU A 171 -8.78 -1.95 -13.53
C LEU A 171 -7.94 -0.71 -13.86
N ASP A 172 -7.19 -0.14 -12.90
CA ASP A 172 -6.25 0.95 -13.19
C ASP A 172 -5.22 0.52 -14.26
N SER A 173 -4.88 -0.77 -14.29
CA SER A 173 -3.93 -1.35 -15.25
C SER A 173 -4.60 -2.07 -16.44
N MET A 174 -5.91 -2.29 -16.39
CA MET A 174 -6.64 -3.09 -17.38
C MET A 174 -7.73 -2.31 -18.15
N CYS A 175 -7.73 -0.98 -18.05
CA CYS A 175 -8.74 -0.13 -18.71
C CYS A 175 -8.14 1.03 -19.52
N GLY A 176 -6.82 1.24 -19.46
CA GLY A 176 -6.14 2.38 -20.09
C GLY A 176 -6.55 3.75 -19.53
N ARG A 177 -7.27 3.75 -18.39
CA ARG A 177 -7.82 4.91 -17.68
C ARG A 177 -7.97 4.58 -16.19
N PRO A 178 -8.08 5.59 -15.30
CA PRO A 178 -8.30 5.36 -13.88
C PRO A 178 -9.56 4.54 -13.59
N TYR A 179 -9.55 3.73 -12.52
CA TYR A 179 -10.64 2.80 -12.17
C TYR A 179 -12.00 3.49 -12.07
N ASN A 180 -12.03 4.72 -11.55
CA ASN A 180 -13.26 5.49 -11.36
C ASN A 180 -13.88 5.96 -12.69
N GLN A 181 -13.06 6.15 -13.72
CA GLN A 181 -13.46 6.56 -15.07
C GLN A 181 -13.55 5.39 -16.05
N CYS A 182 -13.25 4.16 -15.60
CA CYS A 182 -13.36 2.97 -16.42
C CYS A 182 -14.84 2.65 -16.71
N THR A 183 -15.25 2.77 -17.97
CA THR A 183 -16.58 2.36 -18.46
C THR A 183 -16.49 1.00 -19.15
N LYS A 184 -17.63 0.35 -19.41
CA LYS A 184 -17.65 -0.96 -20.08
C LYS A 184 -17.06 -0.87 -21.49
N GLU A 185 -17.31 0.21 -22.20
CA GLU A 185 -16.79 0.45 -23.56
C GLU A 185 -15.28 0.65 -23.52
N ALA A 186 -14.78 1.44 -22.57
CA ALA A 186 -13.34 1.64 -22.39
C ALA A 186 -12.63 0.33 -22.03
N PHE A 187 -13.22 -0.45 -21.13
CA PHE A 187 -12.67 -1.75 -20.71
C PHE A 187 -12.63 -2.74 -21.89
N MET A 188 -13.72 -2.91 -22.63
CA MET A 188 -13.78 -3.81 -23.78
C MET A 188 -12.85 -3.35 -24.91
N LYS A 189 -12.77 -2.04 -25.15
CA LYS A 189 -11.83 -1.47 -26.12
C LYS A 189 -10.37 -1.70 -25.72
N TYR A 190 -10.05 -1.61 -24.42
CA TYR A 190 -8.72 -1.93 -23.91
C TYR A 190 -8.36 -3.40 -24.14
N LEU A 191 -9.27 -4.32 -23.84
CA LEU A 191 -9.06 -5.75 -24.08
C LEU A 191 -8.89 -6.11 -25.56
N GLY A 192 -9.44 -5.31 -26.46
CA GLY A 192 -9.49 -5.62 -27.89
C GLY A 192 -8.46 -4.90 -28.78
N ILE A 193 -8.20 -3.60 -28.53
CA ILE A 193 -7.37 -2.79 -29.44
C ILE A 193 -6.42 -1.80 -28.76
N ASP A 194 -6.75 -1.28 -27.57
CA ASP A 194 -5.90 -0.25 -26.94
C ASP A 194 -4.74 -0.86 -26.10
N ASN A 195 -4.75 -2.17 -25.84
CA ASN A 195 -3.70 -2.85 -25.10
C ASN A 195 -2.60 -3.39 -26.05
N PRO A 196 -1.32 -2.97 -25.90
CA PRO A 196 -0.21 -3.41 -26.77
C PRO A 196 0.14 -4.90 -26.63
N ALA A 197 -0.35 -5.57 -25.58
CA ALA A 197 -0.20 -7.00 -25.41
C ALA A 197 -1.17 -7.83 -26.28
N VAL A 198 -2.18 -7.19 -26.89
CA VAL A 198 -3.14 -7.87 -27.77
C VAL A 198 -2.41 -8.30 -29.06
N PRO A 199 -2.51 -9.58 -29.46
CA PRO A 199 -1.76 -10.11 -30.61
C PRO A 199 -2.26 -9.59 -31.95
N PHE A 200 -3.56 -9.33 -32.09
CA PHE A 200 -4.18 -8.77 -33.29
C PHE A 200 -5.48 -8.01 -32.91
N PRO A 201 -5.89 -6.98 -33.65
CA PRO A 201 -7.07 -6.18 -33.30
C PRO A 201 -8.37 -7.00 -33.18
N ILE A 202 -9.03 -6.89 -32.02
CA ILE A 202 -10.34 -7.48 -31.74
C ILE A 202 -11.34 -6.34 -31.53
N TYR A 203 -12.24 -6.14 -32.49
CA TYR A 203 -13.27 -5.10 -32.40
C TYR A 203 -14.50 -5.66 -31.69
N ILE A 204 -14.59 -5.40 -30.39
CA ILE A 204 -15.71 -5.85 -29.56
C ILE A 204 -16.90 -4.91 -29.75
N ASN A 205 -17.98 -5.43 -30.31
CA ASN A 205 -19.23 -4.73 -30.58
C ASN A 205 -20.29 -5.16 -29.56
N LEU A 206 -20.83 -4.18 -28.81
CA LEU A 206 -21.84 -4.42 -27.78
C LEU A 206 -23.24 -4.35 -28.39
N ILE A 207 -24.01 -5.43 -28.25
CA ILE A 207 -25.34 -5.58 -28.82
C ILE A 207 -26.37 -5.66 -27.69
N ASN A 208 -27.45 -4.89 -27.84
CA ASN A 208 -28.59 -4.95 -26.94
C ASN A 208 -29.56 -6.04 -27.37
N ASP A 209 -30.12 -6.75 -26.38
CA ASP A 209 -31.03 -7.90 -26.51
C ASP A 209 -32.34 -7.58 -27.28
N THR A 210 -32.56 -6.31 -27.66
CA THR A 210 -33.69 -5.85 -28.47
C THR A 210 -33.49 -6.00 -29.98
N SER A 211 -32.29 -6.35 -30.44
CA SER A 211 -31.97 -6.52 -31.87
C SER A 211 -32.34 -7.93 -32.36
N GLU A 212 -33.58 -8.13 -32.80
CA GLU A 212 -34.14 -9.46 -33.17
C GLU A 212 -33.38 -10.24 -34.26
N ASN A 213 -32.41 -9.64 -34.97
CA ASN A 213 -31.72 -10.25 -36.12
C ASN A 213 -30.20 -10.40 -35.98
N GLU A 214 -29.59 -9.99 -34.87
CA GLU A 214 -28.13 -10.12 -34.68
C GLU A 214 -27.80 -11.26 -33.73
N THR A 215 -26.92 -12.17 -34.15
CA THR A 215 -26.40 -13.23 -33.29
C THR A 215 -25.19 -12.71 -32.52
N PHE A 216 -25.20 -12.89 -31.20
CA PHE A 216 -24.16 -12.39 -30.30
C PHE A 216 -23.85 -13.41 -29.21
N TYR A 217 -22.68 -13.25 -28.60
CA TYR A 217 -22.28 -14.08 -27.47
C TYR A 217 -22.94 -13.60 -26.17
N ASN A 218 -23.63 -14.51 -25.49
CA ASN A 218 -24.15 -14.29 -24.15
C ASN A 218 -23.99 -15.58 -23.33
N GLN A 219 -23.47 -15.48 -22.11
CA GLN A 219 -23.33 -16.59 -21.18
C GLN A 219 -23.62 -16.14 -19.75
N THR A 220 -23.98 -17.10 -18.89
CA THR A 220 -24.12 -16.87 -17.45
C THR A 220 -22.86 -16.28 -16.83
N THR A 221 -23.01 -15.11 -16.23
CA THR A 221 -21.97 -14.42 -15.45
C THR A 221 -22.34 -14.40 -13.97
N PHE A 222 -21.33 -14.24 -13.12
CA PHE A 222 -21.48 -14.19 -11.66
C PHE A 222 -21.04 -12.82 -11.14
N LEU A 223 -21.85 -12.18 -10.30
CA LEU A 223 -21.42 -10.94 -9.63
C LEU A 223 -20.34 -11.24 -8.58
N CYS A 224 -19.61 -10.21 -8.14
CA CYS A 224 -18.54 -10.40 -7.14
C CYS A 224 -19.08 -10.89 -5.78
N SER A 225 -20.34 -10.58 -5.46
CA SER A 225 -21.04 -11.02 -4.25
C SER A 225 -21.66 -12.42 -4.37
N GLU A 226 -21.61 -13.04 -5.55
CA GLU A 226 -22.21 -14.34 -5.82
C GLU A 226 -21.12 -15.43 -5.89
N PRO A 227 -21.36 -16.62 -5.34
CA PRO A 227 -20.49 -17.77 -5.56
C PRO A 227 -20.58 -18.27 -7.00
N ILE A 228 -19.48 -18.79 -7.53
CA ILE A 228 -19.49 -19.50 -8.82
C ILE A 228 -20.01 -20.90 -8.56
N ILE A 229 -21.13 -21.24 -9.20
CA ILE A 229 -21.69 -22.59 -9.22
C ILE A 229 -21.88 -22.96 -10.69
N SER A 230 -20.89 -23.68 -11.25
CA SER A 230 -20.95 -24.26 -12.59
C SER A 230 -20.60 -25.75 -12.55
N THR A 231 -20.82 -26.45 -13.66
CA THR A 231 -20.61 -27.91 -13.75
C THR A 231 -19.19 -28.35 -13.36
N TYR A 232 -18.18 -27.54 -13.67
CA TYR A 232 -16.76 -27.86 -13.45
C TYR A 232 -16.04 -26.86 -12.54
N GLU A 233 -16.69 -25.77 -12.10
CA GLU A 233 -16.12 -24.81 -11.16
C GLU A 233 -17.09 -24.51 -10.01
N ASN A 234 -16.63 -24.73 -8.77
CA ASN A 234 -17.34 -24.35 -7.55
C ASN A 234 -16.42 -23.50 -6.66
N LYS A 235 -16.76 -22.22 -6.51
CA LYS A 235 -15.96 -21.23 -5.75
C LYS A 235 -16.87 -20.34 -4.92
N THR A 236 -16.39 -19.93 -3.76
CA THR A 236 -17.07 -18.93 -2.91
C THR A 236 -17.08 -17.56 -3.57
N ALA A 237 -17.99 -16.68 -3.12
CA ALA A 237 -18.01 -15.28 -3.50
C ALA A 237 -16.69 -14.56 -3.17
N CYS A 238 -16.47 -13.41 -3.81
CA CYS A 238 -15.27 -12.60 -3.59
C CYS A 238 -15.25 -12.01 -2.18
N GLY A 239 -14.05 -11.86 -1.62
CA GLY A 239 -13.87 -11.24 -0.30
C GLY A 239 -14.27 -9.77 -0.30
N CYS A 240 -14.69 -9.26 0.86
CA CYS A 240 -15.14 -7.89 1.07
C CYS A 240 -14.15 -6.82 0.59
N LEU A 241 -12.83 -7.05 0.73
CA LEU A 241 -11.80 -6.13 0.24
C LEU A 241 -11.80 -5.95 -1.28
N ASP A 242 -12.17 -7.01 -2.02
CA ASP A 242 -12.18 -7.04 -3.49
C ASP A 242 -13.61 -6.87 -4.05
N CYS A 243 -14.61 -6.78 -3.16
CA CYS A 243 -16.03 -6.60 -3.48
C CYS A 243 -16.76 -6.02 -2.25
N PRO A 244 -16.92 -4.69 -2.17
CA PRO A 244 -17.63 -4.02 -1.09
C PRO A 244 -19.06 -4.54 -0.88
N LYS A 245 -19.71 -5.03 -1.94
CA LYS A 245 -21.06 -5.64 -1.89
C LYS A 245 -21.09 -6.96 -1.11
N SER A 246 -19.94 -7.62 -0.93
CA SER A 246 -19.80 -8.82 -0.08
C SER A 246 -19.55 -8.49 1.40
N CYS A 247 -19.37 -7.21 1.76
CA CYS A 247 -19.07 -6.82 3.12
C CYS A 247 -20.29 -6.94 4.04
N ASN A 248 -20.04 -7.43 5.26
CA ASN A 248 -20.97 -7.22 6.35
C ASN A 248 -21.00 -5.73 6.71
N PRO A 249 -22.14 -5.20 7.19
CA PRO A 249 -22.19 -3.83 7.69
C PRO A 249 -21.14 -3.62 8.79
N LEU A 250 -20.46 -2.47 8.75
CA LEU A 250 -19.41 -2.13 9.70
C LEU A 250 -19.99 -2.18 11.13
N PRO A 251 -19.27 -2.79 12.09
CA PRO A 251 -19.63 -2.64 13.49
C PRO A 251 -19.58 -1.14 13.86
N PRO A 252 -20.44 -0.68 14.79
CA PRO A 252 -20.41 0.71 15.23
C PRO A 252 -19.03 1.06 15.81
N ASP A 253 -18.59 2.30 15.58
CA ASP A 253 -17.31 2.80 16.09
C ASP A 253 -17.21 2.54 17.59
N VAL A 254 -16.11 1.89 18.00
CA VAL A 254 -15.80 1.73 19.42
C VAL A 254 -15.35 3.10 19.91
N PRO A 255 -16.09 3.76 20.81
CA PRO A 255 -15.68 5.07 21.30
C PRO A 255 -14.30 4.97 21.97
N ASP A 256 -13.53 6.04 21.85
CA ASP A 256 -12.23 6.15 22.52
C ASP A 256 -12.36 5.75 23.99
N LYS A 257 -11.39 4.98 24.50
CA LYS A 257 -11.37 4.60 25.92
C LYS A 257 -11.19 5.85 26.76
N GLU A 258 -12.30 6.37 27.25
CA GLU A 258 -12.31 7.45 28.24
C GLU A 258 -11.65 6.94 29.53
N PHE A 259 -10.73 7.73 30.10
CA PHE A 259 -10.13 7.44 31.40
C PHE A 259 -11.19 7.57 32.49
N LYS A 260 -11.90 6.48 32.78
CA LYS A 260 -12.95 6.42 33.79
C LYS A 260 -12.57 5.53 34.96
N ILE A 261 -12.86 5.99 36.17
CA ILE A 261 -12.79 5.21 37.41
C ILE A 261 -14.20 5.18 38.01
N PHE A 262 -14.77 3.99 38.21
CA PHE A 262 -16.16 3.83 38.65
C PHE A 262 -17.18 4.61 37.79
N ASN A 263 -16.96 4.68 36.48
CA ASN A 263 -17.79 5.40 35.51
C ASN A 263 -17.83 6.95 35.70
N ILE A 264 -16.89 7.51 36.46
CA ILE A 264 -16.63 8.95 36.59
C ILE A 264 -15.32 9.24 35.86
N ASP A 265 -15.18 10.43 35.29
CA ASP A 265 -13.89 10.90 34.77
C ASP A 265 -12.77 10.69 35.83
N GLY A 266 -11.69 10.04 35.43
CA GLY A 266 -10.64 9.61 36.35
C GLY A 266 -9.90 10.79 36.98
N TRP A 267 -9.78 11.92 36.29
CA TRP A 267 -9.20 13.14 36.87
C TRP A 267 -10.12 13.72 37.95
N VAL A 268 -11.43 13.70 37.71
CA VAL A 268 -12.43 14.12 38.71
C VAL A 268 -12.37 13.21 39.95
N PHE A 269 -12.28 11.89 39.75
CA PHE A 269 -12.15 10.95 40.87
C PHE A 269 -10.89 11.21 41.72
N ILE A 270 -9.74 11.43 41.08
CA ILE A 270 -8.49 11.78 41.76
C ILE A 270 -8.63 13.11 42.53
N ALA A 271 -9.25 14.12 41.92
CA ALA A 271 -9.48 15.40 42.56
C ALA A 271 -10.37 15.29 43.81
N ILE A 272 -11.43 14.47 43.75
CA ILE A 272 -12.31 14.21 44.91
C ILE A 272 -11.51 13.59 46.07
N ILE A 273 -10.69 12.57 45.79
CA ILE A 273 -9.84 11.95 46.82
C ILE A 273 -8.90 12.98 47.46
N PHE A 274 -8.26 13.81 46.64
CA PHE A 274 -7.33 14.83 47.13
C PHE A 274 -8.04 15.88 48.01
N ILE A 275 -9.24 16.32 47.61
CA ILE A 275 -10.06 17.25 48.39
C ILE A 275 -10.50 16.63 49.72
N ILE A 276 -10.95 15.38 49.72
CA ILE A 276 -11.34 14.67 50.96
C ILE A 276 -10.15 14.57 51.91
N LEU A 277 -8.96 14.23 51.40
CA LEU A 277 -7.75 14.11 52.21
C LEU A 277 -7.33 15.47 52.81
N LEU A 278 -7.40 16.54 52.02
CA LEU A 278 -7.15 17.91 52.50
C LEU A 278 -8.17 18.36 53.55
N LEU A 279 -9.46 18.10 53.33
CA LEU A 279 -10.52 18.42 54.29
C LEU A 279 -10.36 17.62 55.58
N ALA A 280 -10.01 16.33 55.50
CA ALA A 280 -9.72 15.52 56.67
C ALA A 280 -8.54 16.09 57.47
N VAL A 281 -7.44 16.45 56.82
CA VAL A 281 -6.29 17.10 57.48
C VAL A 281 -6.70 18.44 58.10
N PHE A 282 -7.48 19.26 57.39
CA PHE A 282 -7.96 20.54 57.88
C PHE A 282 -8.86 20.36 59.12
N ILE A 283 -9.83 19.46 59.07
CA ILE A 283 -10.75 19.15 60.17
C ILE A 283 -9.97 18.59 61.37
N ILE A 284 -9.06 17.65 61.14
CA ILE A 284 -8.17 17.10 62.18
C ILE A 284 -7.38 18.26 62.80
N SER A 285 -6.81 19.17 62.01
CA SER A 285 -6.11 20.34 62.53
C SER A 285 -7.04 21.24 63.36
N LEU A 286 -8.28 21.48 62.94
CA LEU A 286 -9.26 22.26 63.69
C LEU A 286 -9.71 21.61 64.99
N PHE A 287 -9.69 20.28 65.11
CA PHE A 287 -10.03 19.60 66.37
C PHE A 287 -8.82 19.40 67.28
N ILE A 288 -7.63 19.26 66.70
CA ILE A 288 -6.38 19.02 67.42
C ILE A 288 -5.76 20.34 67.93
N ILE A 289 -5.73 21.40 67.12
CA ILE A 289 -5.11 22.70 67.47
C ILE A 289 -5.78 23.36 68.69
N PRO A 290 -7.13 23.41 68.84
CA PRO A 290 -7.76 23.97 70.02
C PRO A 290 -7.61 23.07 71.25
N LYS A 291 -7.55 21.74 71.09
CA LYS A 291 -7.22 20.84 72.23
C LYS A 291 -5.80 21.10 72.74
N PHE A 292 -4.84 21.35 71.85
CA PHE A 292 -3.50 21.79 72.23
C PHE A 292 -3.44 23.23 72.78
N ARG A 293 -4.27 24.17 72.29
CA ARG A 293 -4.35 25.55 72.81
C ARG A 293 -5.08 25.66 74.15
N LYS A 294 -6.19 24.93 74.34
CA LYS A 294 -6.94 24.87 75.61
C LYS A 294 -6.15 24.17 76.71
N SER A 295 -5.30 23.21 76.35
CA SER A 295 -4.29 22.63 77.26
C SER A 295 -3.13 23.60 77.60
N ARG A 296 -2.92 24.68 76.83
CA ARG A 296 -1.95 25.74 77.15
C ARG A 296 -2.54 26.86 78.01
N GLN A 297 -3.80 27.24 77.81
CA GLN A 297 -4.44 28.35 78.53
C GLN A 297 -4.84 28.04 79.99
N ILE A 298 -4.82 26.79 80.44
CA ILE A 298 -5.06 26.45 81.87
C ILE A 298 -3.83 26.75 82.75
N ILE A 299 -2.71 27.21 82.18
CA ILE A 299 -1.48 27.56 82.92
C ILE A 299 -1.15 29.05 82.71
N GLU A 300 -2.09 29.94 82.98
CA GLU A 300 -1.81 31.36 83.27
C GLU A 300 -3.06 32.00 83.85
N GLU A 301 -3.30 31.76 85.14
CA GLU A 301 -4.16 32.60 85.96
C GLU A 301 -3.27 33.13 87.11
N PRO A 302 -2.99 34.44 87.17
CA PRO A 302 -2.24 35.01 88.28
C PRO A 302 -3.22 35.25 89.43
N THR A 303 -3.37 34.28 90.33
CA THR A 303 -3.96 34.56 91.64
C THR A 303 -2.92 35.26 92.49
N GLU A 304 -3.05 36.58 92.61
CA GLU A 304 -2.52 37.32 93.76
C GLU A 304 -2.98 36.67 95.06
N ILE A 305 -2.15 36.82 96.09
CA ILE A 305 -2.35 36.42 97.50
C ILE A 305 -2.08 34.92 97.77
N THR A 306 -0.86 34.58 98.20
CA THR A 306 -0.51 34.44 99.63
C THR A 306 0.94 33.92 99.73
N SER A 307 1.74 34.63 100.51
CA SER A 307 3.05 34.22 100.99
C SER A 307 2.95 32.95 101.87
N LEU A 308 4.04 32.17 101.87
CA LEU A 308 4.36 31.05 102.79
C LEU A 308 3.61 29.72 102.53
N ILE A 309 4.30 28.77 101.88
CA ILE A 309 4.55 27.38 102.35
C ILE A 309 5.26 26.60 101.21
N ASN A 310 6.32 25.89 101.59
CA ASN A 310 7.04 24.89 100.78
C ASN A 310 6.09 23.77 100.31
N GLU A 311 6.03 23.48 99.00
CA GLU A 311 5.99 22.12 98.41
C GLU A 311 5.94 22.20 96.86
N PRO A 312 6.53 21.23 96.12
CA PRO A 312 6.65 21.29 94.66
C PRO A 312 5.44 20.67 93.96
N ILE A 313 4.55 21.49 93.41
CA ILE A 313 3.41 20.99 92.61
C ILE A 313 3.89 20.62 91.19
N LYS A 314 4.18 19.33 91.01
CA LYS A 314 4.39 18.67 89.70
C LYS A 314 3.08 18.66 88.90
N SER A 315 2.91 19.58 87.94
CA SER A 315 1.84 19.47 86.94
C SER A 315 2.27 18.52 85.81
N LYS A 316 1.54 17.40 85.69
CA LYS A 316 2.01 16.14 85.09
C LYS A 316 1.44 15.82 83.69
N GLN A 317 0.74 16.73 83.00
CA GLN A 317 -0.08 16.30 81.85
C GLN A 317 -0.08 17.17 80.57
N SER A 318 0.82 18.15 80.46
CA SER A 318 1.27 18.72 79.17
C SER A 318 2.79 18.48 78.97
N GLY A 319 3.31 17.44 79.62
CA GLY A 319 4.75 17.22 79.75
C GLY A 319 5.35 16.38 78.63
N TYR A 320 4.63 15.42 78.04
CA TYR A 320 5.28 14.40 77.21
C TYR A 320 5.76 14.95 75.86
N LEU A 321 4.93 15.70 75.13
CA LEU A 321 5.30 16.32 73.85
C LEU A 321 6.32 17.45 74.01
N ILE A 322 6.19 18.27 75.07
CA ILE A 322 7.15 19.33 75.40
C ILE A 322 8.47 18.72 75.88
N ARG A 323 8.45 17.64 76.67
CA ARG A 323 9.67 16.90 77.07
C ARG A 323 10.29 16.17 75.90
N ILE A 324 9.51 15.58 74.99
CA ILE A 324 10.05 14.98 73.77
C ILE A 324 10.71 16.07 72.96
N ARG A 325 10.02 17.20 72.68
CA ARG A 325 10.59 18.34 71.95
C ARG A 325 11.86 18.86 72.61
N GLN A 326 11.83 19.15 73.90
CA GLN A 326 13.01 19.64 74.63
C GLN A 326 14.10 18.56 74.69
N SER A 327 13.75 17.28 74.73
CA SER A 327 14.69 16.18 74.72
C SER A 327 15.30 16.00 73.34
N THR A 328 14.54 16.09 72.25
CA THR A 328 15.07 16.04 70.88
C THR A 328 15.87 17.29 70.56
N GLU A 329 15.42 18.49 70.94
CA GLU A 329 16.18 19.73 70.80
C GLU A 329 17.51 19.62 71.55
N LYS A 330 17.49 19.28 72.86
CA LYS A 330 18.73 19.10 73.64
C LYS A 330 19.59 17.94 73.13
N PHE A 331 18.99 16.88 72.58
CA PHE A 331 19.72 15.75 72.02
C PHE A 331 20.43 16.14 70.72
N LEU A 332 19.73 16.79 69.79
CA LEU A 332 20.31 17.30 68.55
C LEU A 332 21.33 18.39 68.84
N GLU A 333 21.05 19.31 69.76
CA GLU A 333 21.99 20.34 70.21
C GLU A 333 23.27 19.72 70.76
N ARG A 334 23.17 18.73 71.66
CA ARG A 334 24.34 18.02 72.19
C ARG A 334 25.11 17.28 71.11
N ILE A 335 24.43 16.63 70.17
CA ILE A 335 25.08 15.88 69.08
C ILE A 335 25.78 16.82 68.13
N PHE A 336 25.09 17.86 67.62
CA PHE A 336 25.69 18.82 66.70
C PHE A 336 26.76 19.68 67.37
N TYR A 337 26.59 20.03 68.65
CA TYR A 337 27.65 20.68 69.43
C TYR A 337 28.88 19.78 69.55
N ARG A 338 28.72 18.50 69.90
CA ARG A 338 29.84 17.55 69.99
C ARG A 338 30.49 17.28 68.63
N LEU A 339 29.70 17.14 67.56
CA LEU A 339 30.18 16.95 66.20
C LEU A 339 30.93 18.19 65.71
N GLY A 340 30.35 19.38 65.89
CA GLY A 340 30.96 20.65 65.54
C GLY A 340 32.24 20.91 66.33
N LEU A 341 32.24 20.63 67.63
CA LEU A 341 33.42 20.71 68.49
C LEU A 341 34.51 19.74 68.01
N PHE A 342 34.16 18.50 67.66
CA PHE A 342 35.09 17.51 67.09
C PHE A 342 35.68 17.98 65.75
N CYS A 343 34.84 18.52 64.85
CA CYS A 343 35.30 19.08 63.58
C CYS A 343 36.20 20.30 63.77
N ALA A 344 35.90 21.19 64.72
CA ALA A 344 36.69 22.38 65.02
C ALA A 344 38.02 22.06 65.73
N GLN A 345 38.07 20.99 66.54
CA GLN A 345 39.28 20.52 67.20
C GLN A 345 40.21 19.75 66.25
N HIS A 346 39.66 19.10 65.21
CA HIS A 346 40.42 18.27 64.26
C HIS A 346 40.19 18.65 62.78
N PRO A 347 40.39 19.93 62.38
CA PRO A 347 40.02 20.40 61.05
C PRO A 347 40.79 19.70 59.92
N PHE A 348 42.10 19.48 60.07
CA PHE A 348 42.92 18.83 59.04
C PHE A 348 42.58 17.36 58.83
N ILE A 349 42.24 16.63 59.90
CA ILE A 349 41.86 15.21 59.83
C ILE A 349 40.51 15.07 59.12
N ILE A 350 39.51 15.88 59.52
CA ILE A 350 38.19 15.88 58.90
C ILE A 350 38.24 16.28 57.43
N LEU A 351 39.00 17.33 57.08
CA LEU A 351 39.17 17.74 55.69
C LEU A 351 39.86 16.65 54.88
N SER A 352 40.92 16.01 55.40
CA SER A 352 41.64 14.95 54.69
C SER A 352 40.76 13.72 54.44
N ILE A 353 39.99 13.28 55.44
CA ILE A 353 39.04 12.16 55.30
C ILE A 353 37.91 12.53 54.33
N GLY A 354 37.37 13.75 54.43
CA GLY A 354 36.32 14.25 53.53
C GLY A 354 36.79 14.33 52.08
N THR A 355 37.98 14.88 51.84
CA THR A 355 38.59 14.94 50.51
C THR A 355 38.89 13.53 49.97
N LEU A 356 39.44 12.63 50.79
CA LEU A 356 39.65 11.24 50.40
C LEU A 356 38.34 10.55 49.99
N LEU A 357 37.27 10.76 50.76
CA LEU A 357 35.95 10.21 50.48
C LEU A 357 35.38 10.77 49.17
N ILE A 358 35.51 12.08 48.93
CA ILE A 358 35.11 12.71 47.65
C ILE A 358 35.90 12.11 46.48
N ILE A 359 37.22 11.95 46.62
CA ILE A 359 38.06 11.35 45.57
C ILE A 359 37.59 9.92 45.28
N VAL A 360 37.41 9.09 46.31
CA VAL A 360 36.99 7.68 46.16
C VAL A 360 35.62 7.58 45.50
N LEU A 361 34.65 8.40 45.90
CA LEU A 361 33.32 8.42 45.26
C LEU A 361 33.38 8.96 43.83
N SER A 362 34.27 9.92 43.55
CA SER A 362 34.45 10.50 42.21
C SER A 362 35.16 9.55 41.24
N CYS A 363 35.95 8.59 41.73
CA CYS A 363 36.55 7.55 40.88
C CYS A 363 35.51 6.75 40.08
N GLY A 364 34.25 6.69 40.54
CA GLY A 364 33.16 6.07 39.76
C GLY A 364 32.91 6.74 38.40
N LEU A 365 33.27 8.02 38.24
CA LEU A 365 33.11 8.76 36.99
C LEU A 365 33.98 8.21 35.85
N PHE A 366 35.09 7.51 36.16
CA PHE A 366 35.89 6.81 35.14
C PHE A 366 35.13 5.67 34.44
N LYS A 367 34.02 5.21 35.01
CA LYS A 367 33.14 4.18 34.43
C LYS A 367 31.78 4.74 34.00
N PHE A 368 31.63 6.06 33.98
CA PHE A 368 30.40 6.69 33.54
C PHE A 368 30.15 6.41 32.04
N GLN A 369 28.96 5.90 31.73
CA GLN A 369 28.52 5.62 30.36
C GLN A 369 27.21 6.35 30.11
N VAL A 370 27.14 7.08 29.00
CA VAL A 370 25.93 7.79 28.57
C VAL A 370 25.16 6.92 27.61
N THR A 371 23.88 6.66 27.90
CA THR A 371 22.97 6.04 26.94
C THR A 371 22.37 7.13 26.06
N THR A 372 22.71 7.13 24.77
CA THR A 372 22.22 8.12 23.78
C THR A 372 21.10 7.57 22.90
N ASP A 373 20.91 6.25 22.89
CA ASP A 373 19.87 5.59 22.11
C ASP A 373 18.47 5.93 22.68
N PRO A 374 17.64 6.70 21.94
CA PRO A 374 16.31 7.11 22.42
C PRO A 374 15.42 5.90 22.68
N VAL A 375 15.60 4.82 21.92
CA VAL A 375 14.80 3.63 22.06
C VAL A 375 15.09 3.00 23.44
N GLN A 376 16.34 2.97 23.90
CA GLN A 376 16.69 2.51 25.25
C GLN A 376 16.25 3.47 26.36
N LEU A 377 16.22 4.78 26.10
CA LEU A 377 15.78 5.79 27.06
C LEU A 377 14.26 5.75 27.29
N TRP A 378 13.48 5.58 26.22
CA TRP A 378 12.02 5.76 26.23
C TRP A 378 11.21 4.47 26.31
N SER A 379 11.85 3.30 26.27
CA SER A 379 11.11 2.05 26.39
C SER A 379 11.83 1.00 27.23
N SER A 380 11.09 0.41 28.17
CA SER A 380 11.62 -0.62 29.04
C SER A 380 11.87 -1.91 28.26
N LYS A 381 12.93 -2.63 28.65
CA LYS A 381 13.32 -3.90 28.03
C LYS A 381 12.22 -4.97 28.10
N SER A 382 11.38 -4.92 29.13
CA SER A 382 10.29 -5.87 29.37
C SER A 382 8.93 -5.42 28.83
N SER A 383 8.87 -4.27 28.14
CA SER A 383 7.61 -3.83 27.50
C SER A 383 7.24 -4.75 26.34
N ILE A 384 5.92 -4.91 26.11
CA ILE A 384 5.41 -5.72 25.00
C ILE A 384 5.91 -5.18 23.65
N ALA A 385 5.89 -3.86 23.47
CA ALA A 385 6.39 -3.19 22.27
C ALA A 385 7.87 -3.51 22.01
N ARG A 386 8.70 -3.56 23.06
CA ARG A 386 10.11 -3.96 22.94
C ARG A 386 10.24 -5.41 22.48
N GLN A 387 9.52 -6.33 23.12
CA GLN A 387 9.59 -7.76 22.77
C GLN A 387 9.15 -8.01 21.33
N GLN A 388 8.12 -7.30 20.87
CA GLN A 388 7.64 -7.37 19.48
C GLN A 388 8.68 -6.82 18.50
N LYS A 389 9.32 -5.68 18.82
CA LYS A 389 10.41 -5.13 18.02
C LYS A 389 11.58 -6.11 17.91
N ASP A 390 12.04 -6.64 19.04
CA ASP A 390 13.17 -7.56 19.08
C ASP A 390 12.86 -8.87 18.32
N TYR A 391 11.60 -9.34 18.38
CA TYR A 391 11.13 -10.45 17.57
C TYR A 391 11.14 -10.11 16.07
N PHE A 392 10.64 -8.94 15.67
CA PHE A 392 10.64 -8.49 14.28
C PHE A 392 12.06 -8.40 13.72
N ASP A 393 12.96 -7.69 14.41
CA ASP A 393 14.33 -7.48 13.96
C ASP A 393 15.09 -8.81 13.77
N LYS A 394 14.78 -9.82 14.60
CA LYS A 394 15.40 -11.15 14.51
C LYS A 394 14.96 -11.93 13.28
N HIS A 395 13.71 -11.77 12.83
CA HIS A 395 13.15 -12.56 11.73
C HIS A 395 13.20 -11.82 10.38
N PHE A 396 13.13 -10.50 10.39
CA PHE A 396 12.97 -9.67 9.18
C PHE A 396 14.10 -8.65 8.98
N LYS A 397 15.13 -8.68 9.82
CA LYS A 397 16.14 -7.61 10.00
C LYS A 397 15.52 -6.32 10.60
N PRO A 398 16.35 -5.42 11.14
CA PRO A 398 15.89 -4.14 11.62
C PRO A 398 15.21 -3.32 10.52
N PHE A 399 14.14 -2.61 10.90
CA PHE A 399 13.45 -1.70 9.98
C PHE A 399 14.44 -0.66 9.42
N TYR A 400 14.38 -0.43 8.12
CA TYR A 400 15.29 0.45 7.39
C TYR A 400 15.23 1.90 7.89
N ARG A 401 16.26 2.68 7.57
CA ARG A 401 16.31 4.12 7.87
C ARG A 401 15.78 4.89 6.67
N THR A 402 14.95 5.89 6.93
CA THR A 402 14.39 6.77 5.89
C THR A 402 15.03 8.14 5.99
N THR A 403 15.52 8.65 4.85
CA THR A 403 16.02 10.03 4.71
C THR A 403 15.18 10.73 3.67
N GLN A 404 14.45 11.77 4.09
CA GLN A 404 13.47 12.46 3.27
C GLN A 404 13.87 13.90 2.99
N ILE A 405 13.64 14.33 1.76
CA ILE A 405 13.83 15.70 1.29
C ILE A 405 12.50 16.15 0.68
N ILE A 406 11.95 17.23 1.21
CA ILE A 406 10.72 17.84 0.70
C ILE A 406 11.13 19.12 -0.03
N ILE A 407 10.84 19.19 -1.32
CA ILE A 407 11.24 20.29 -2.19
C ILE A 407 10.00 21.00 -2.70
N VAL A 408 9.96 22.32 -2.49
CA VAL A 408 8.86 23.19 -2.90
C VAL A 408 9.45 24.32 -3.75
N PRO A 409 8.92 24.59 -4.95
CA PRO A 409 9.39 25.70 -5.78
C PRO A 409 8.94 27.04 -5.19
N ASP A 410 9.79 28.07 -5.27
CA ASP A 410 9.42 29.41 -4.83
C ASP A 410 8.27 29.99 -5.68
N ASP A 411 8.32 29.72 -7.00
CA ASP A 411 7.27 30.11 -7.94
C ASP A 411 6.12 29.10 -7.94
N GLN A 412 5.05 29.45 -7.21
CA GLN A 412 3.84 28.65 -7.04
C GLN A 412 2.84 28.75 -8.21
N SER A 413 3.23 29.35 -9.35
CA SER A 413 2.35 29.40 -10.52
C SER A 413 2.16 28.02 -11.16
N PHE A 414 0.90 27.67 -11.40
CA PHE A 414 0.50 26.47 -12.12
C PHE A 414 0.82 26.61 -13.61
N VAL A 415 1.15 25.48 -14.24
CA VAL A 415 1.44 25.42 -15.67
C VAL A 415 0.34 24.66 -16.37
N THR A 416 -0.03 25.10 -17.56
CA THR A 416 -1.01 24.41 -18.39
C THR A 416 -0.35 23.93 -19.67
N TYR A 417 -0.49 22.64 -19.95
CA TYR A 417 -0.02 22.03 -21.19
C TYR A 417 -1.22 21.69 -22.09
N TYR A 418 -1.01 21.83 -23.39
CA TYR A 418 -1.99 21.54 -24.43
C TYR A 418 -1.48 20.41 -25.30
N TYR A 419 -2.25 19.33 -25.40
CA TYR A 419 -1.89 18.15 -26.18
C TYR A 419 -2.94 17.85 -27.25
N LEU A 420 -2.47 17.41 -28.42
CA LEU A 420 -3.29 16.81 -29.47
C LEU A 420 -3.27 15.28 -29.31
N SER A 421 -4.02 14.73 -28.36
CA SER A 421 -4.07 13.26 -28.18
C SER A 421 -5.36 12.68 -28.76
N PRO A 422 -5.31 11.63 -29.61
CA PRO A 422 -6.48 10.80 -29.88
C PRO A 422 -7.08 10.26 -28.56
N PRO A 423 -8.41 10.14 -28.40
CA PRO A 423 -9.47 10.35 -29.40
C PRO A 423 -10.07 11.77 -29.45
N ALA A 424 -9.56 12.73 -28.67
CA ALA A 424 -10.12 14.09 -28.58
C ALA A 424 -9.12 15.15 -29.05
N PRO A 425 -9.40 15.90 -30.13
CA PRO A 425 -8.53 16.99 -30.55
C PRO A 425 -8.57 18.08 -29.48
N PHE A 426 -7.42 18.33 -28.83
CA PHE A 426 -7.17 19.27 -27.74
C PHE A 426 -7.64 18.83 -26.35
N SER A 427 -6.68 18.34 -25.56
CA SER A 427 -6.82 18.16 -24.10
C SER A 427 -5.94 19.15 -23.37
N GLN A 428 -6.53 19.93 -22.47
CA GLN A 428 -5.83 20.88 -21.60
C GLN A 428 -5.62 20.25 -20.23
N TYR A 429 -4.37 20.19 -19.79
CA TYR A 429 -4.03 19.70 -18.45
C TYR A 429 -3.32 20.79 -17.66
N THR A 430 -3.82 21.02 -16.46
CA THR A 430 -3.21 21.94 -15.50
C THR A 430 -2.39 21.15 -14.49
N PHE A 431 -1.17 21.59 -14.28
CA PHE A 431 -0.20 21.01 -13.38
C PHE A 431 0.26 22.03 -12.36
N GLY A 432 0.55 21.53 -11.16
CA GLY A 432 1.15 22.31 -10.10
C GLY A 432 2.59 22.74 -10.43
N PRO A 433 3.16 23.65 -9.63
CA PRO A 433 4.42 24.32 -9.93
C PRO A 433 5.63 23.37 -9.98
N VAL A 434 5.57 22.22 -9.29
CA VAL A 434 6.64 21.22 -9.25
C VAL A 434 6.86 20.49 -10.58
N PHE A 435 5.90 20.55 -11.49
CA PHE A 435 5.98 19.84 -12.77
C PHE A 435 6.67 20.65 -13.87
N LYS A 436 7.14 21.87 -13.58
CA LYS A 436 7.96 22.64 -14.52
C LYS A 436 9.22 21.84 -14.88
N LEU A 437 9.44 21.61 -16.17
CA LEU A 437 10.58 20.81 -16.65
C LEU A 437 11.94 21.29 -16.11
N ASP A 438 12.21 22.59 -16.12
CA ASP A 438 13.46 23.15 -15.56
C ASP A 438 13.62 22.83 -14.06
N PHE A 439 12.53 22.85 -13.31
CA PHE A 439 12.56 22.49 -11.90
C PHE A 439 12.85 20.99 -11.71
N LEU A 440 12.17 20.12 -12.46
CA LEU A 440 12.42 18.67 -12.43
C LEU A 440 13.87 18.32 -12.81
N LEU A 441 14.44 18.99 -13.82
CA LEU A 441 15.83 18.82 -14.22
C LEU A 441 16.81 19.22 -13.10
N ARG A 442 16.57 20.33 -12.41
CA ARG A 442 17.38 20.74 -11.24
C ARG A 442 17.26 19.76 -10.09
N VAL A 443 16.05 19.27 -9.82
CA VAL A 443 15.81 18.25 -8.80
C VAL A 443 16.51 16.94 -9.15
N LEU A 444 16.57 16.57 -10.44
CA LEU A 444 17.30 15.39 -10.90
C LEU A 444 18.80 15.50 -10.70
N ASN A 445 19.38 16.67 -10.99
CA ASN A 445 20.79 16.92 -10.69
C ASN A 445 21.06 16.83 -9.20
N LEU A 446 20.24 17.47 -8.36
CA LEU A 446 20.36 17.39 -6.90
C LEU A 446 20.29 15.94 -6.40
N GLN A 447 19.32 15.16 -6.88
CA GLN A 447 19.17 13.75 -6.51
C GLN A 447 20.40 12.94 -6.90
N THR A 448 20.91 13.13 -8.12
CA THR A 448 22.08 12.43 -8.63
C THR A 448 23.34 12.78 -7.83
N ASP A 449 23.52 14.06 -7.49
CA ASP A 449 24.63 14.53 -6.65
C ASP A 449 24.59 13.86 -5.26
N ILE A 450 23.39 13.78 -4.64
CA ILE A 450 23.20 13.10 -3.35
C ILE A 450 23.53 11.61 -3.45
N LEU A 451 23.08 10.93 -4.51
CA LEU A 451 23.36 9.51 -4.72
C LEU A 451 24.86 9.23 -4.96
N SER A 452 25.60 10.23 -5.43
CA SER A 452 27.05 10.15 -5.64
C SER A 452 27.90 10.47 -4.41
N LEU A 453 27.28 10.81 -3.27
CA LEU A 453 28.00 11.17 -2.06
C LEU A 453 28.92 10.03 -1.61
N LYS A 454 30.10 10.43 -1.14
CA LYS A 454 31.11 9.55 -0.55
C LYS A 454 31.54 10.08 0.82
N ALA A 455 31.80 9.16 1.74
CA ALA A 455 32.35 9.45 3.07
C ALA A 455 33.70 8.76 3.22
N GLU A 456 34.71 9.50 3.69
CA GLU A 456 36.05 8.96 3.95
C GLU A 456 36.20 8.66 5.45
N LEU A 457 36.36 7.37 5.78
CA LEU A 457 36.65 6.93 7.14
C LEU A 457 38.16 6.92 7.36
N TYR A 458 38.69 8.02 7.88
CA TYR A 458 40.11 8.20 8.16
C TYR A 458 40.70 7.11 9.07
N GLU A 459 39.91 6.58 10.02
CA GLU A 459 40.37 5.53 10.94
C GLU A 459 40.59 4.16 10.27
N LYS A 460 39.82 3.87 9.22
CA LYS A 460 39.87 2.59 8.49
C LYS A 460 40.50 2.71 7.10
N ASN A 461 40.92 3.93 6.70
CA ASN A 461 41.42 4.27 5.37
C ASN A 461 40.52 3.73 4.24
N GLN A 462 39.21 3.86 4.43
CA GLN A 462 38.18 3.32 3.54
C GLN A 462 37.25 4.44 3.09
N THR A 463 36.97 4.49 1.79
CA THR A 463 35.91 5.33 1.22
C THR A 463 34.64 4.49 1.10
N ILE A 464 33.53 5.03 1.59
CA ILE A 464 32.21 4.42 1.48
C ILE A 464 31.35 5.32 0.61
N TYR A 465 30.57 4.73 -0.26
CA TYR A 465 29.56 5.41 -1.08
C TYR A 465 28.17 5.20 -0.50
N LEU A 466 27.24 6.10 -0.78
CA LEU A 466 25.84 5.91 -0.39
C LEU A 466 25.26 4.61 -1.01
N SER A 467 25.73 4.23 -2.20
CA SER A 467 25.39 2.96 -2.87
C SER A 467 25.80 1.71 -2.12
N ASP A 468 26.73 1.79 -1.17
CA ASP A 468 27.23 0.65 -0.40
C ASP A 468 26.35 0.33 0.82
N ILE A 469 25.52 1.29 1.23
CA ILE A 469 24.70 1.21 2.46
C ILE A 469 23.19 1.33 2.18
N CYS A 470 22.81 1.71 0.97
CA CYS A 470 21.41 1.84 0.59
C CYS A 470 20.74 0.46 0.47
N LEU A 471 19.41 0.42 0.64
CA LEU A 471 18.65 -0.80 0.48
C LEU A 471 18.50 -1.17 -1.01
N LYS A 472 18.89 -2.39 -1.37
CA LYS A 472 18.78 -2.96 -2.72
C LYS A 472 17.90 -4.21 -2.71
N PRO A 473 16.62 -4.13 -3.12
CA PRO A 473 15.67 -5.21 -2.92
C PRO A 473 15.87 -6.39 -3.87
N LEU A 474 16.54 -6.16 -5.00
CA LEU A 474 16.76 -7.15 -6.07
C LEU A 474 18.25 -7.52 -6.23
N GLU A 475 19.09 -7.22 -5.25
CA GLU A 475 20.51 -7.64 -5.28
C GLU A 475 20.59 -9.18 -5.27
N PRO A 476 21.43 -9.83 -6.12
CA PRO A 476 22.44 -9.24 -7.02
C PRO A 476 21.98 -8.99 -8.47
N ASP A 477 20.70 -9.23 -8.80
CA ASP A 477 20.19 -9.05 -10.17
C ASP A 477 20.11 -7.55 -10.56
N ASN A 478 19.93 -6.67 -9.58
CA ASN A 478 19.93 -5.22 -9.74
C ASN A 478 20.50 -4.52 -8.51
N ASP A 479 21.59 -3.77 -8.71
CA ASP A 479 22.35 -3.10 -7.65
C ASP A 479 21.89 -1.66 -7.36
N ASN A 480 20.81 -1.19 -7.99
CA ASN A 480 20.30 0.16 -7.80
C ASN A 480 19.65 0.34 -6.41
N CYS A 481 19.90 1.50 -5.81
CA CYS A 481 19.36 1.88 -4.51
C CYS A 481 17.84 2.12 -4.57
N THR A 482 17.15 1.77 -3.49
CA THR A 482 15.74 2.14 -3.31
C THR A 482 15.62 3.63 -3.04
N VAL A 483 15.17 4.37 -4.06
CA VAL A 483 14.89 5.81 -3.99
C VAL A 483 13.46 6.03 -4.45
N PHE A 484 12.62 6.62 -3.61
CA PHE A 484 11.27 7.06 -4.00
C PHE A 484 11.32 8.53 -4.40
N SER A 485 11.07 8.81 -5.67
CA SER A 485 11.04 10.15 -6.26
C SER A 485 10.19 10.14 -7.53
N ILE A 486 9.66 11.28 -7.96
CA ILE A 486 8.98 11.41 -9.25
C ILE A 486 9.91 11.07 -10.43
N LEU A 487 11.20 11.30 -10.26
CA LEU A 487 12.21 11.10 -11.31
C LEU A 487 12.45 9.65 -11.66
N GLN A 488 12.02 8.74 -10.79
CA GLN A 488 12.09 7.31 -11.02
C GLN A 488 11.08 6.81 -12.06
N TYR A 489 10.00 7.55 -12.34
CA TYR A 489 9.18 7.26 -13.53
C TYR A 489 9.97 7.41 -14.84
N TYR A 490 11.10 8.11 -14.80
CA TYR A 490 12.02 8.29 -15.92
C TYR A 490 13.34 7.56 -15.67
N GLN A 491 13.39 6.65 -14.69
CA GLN A 491 14.57 5.86 -14.31
C GLN A 491 15.81 6.73 -14.04
N ASN A 492 15.59 7.91 -13.44
CA ASN A 492 16.64 8.90 -13.17
C ASN A 492 17.44 9.34 -14.42
N SER A 493 16.84 9.24 -15.61
CA SER A 493 17.50 9.59 -16.88
C SER A 493 17.02 10.93 -17.42
N ILE A 494 17.99 11.81 -17.72
CA ILE A 494 17.76 13.09 -18.39
C ILE A 494 17.17 12.86 -19.79
N ASP A 495 17.61 11.81 -20.50
CA ASP A 495 17.13 11.49 -21.84
C ASP A 495 15.67 11.04 -21.82
N ASN A 496 15.28 10.23 -20.83
CA ASN A 496 13.89 9.81 -20.67
C ASN A 496 12.99 10.99 -20.27
N LEU A 497 13.47 11.89 -19.40
CA LEU A 497 12.72 13.08 -18.99
C LEU A 497 12.56 14.09 -20.13
N ASN A 498 13.53 14.21 -21.05
CA ASN A 498 13.44 15.09 -22.22
C ASN A 498 12.79 14.44 -23.44
N LYS A 499 12.38 13.16 -23.34
CA LYS A 499 11.76 12.44 -24.45
C LYS A 499 10.39 13.04 -24.80
N HIS A 500 10.18 13.29 -26.08
CA HIS A 500 8.94 13.84 -26.59
C HIS A 500 8.67 13.34 -28.02
N ILE A 501 7.39 13.33 -28.39
CA ILE A 501 6.90 13.10 -29.74
C ILE A 501 6.13 14.36 -30.13
N ASN A 502 6.65 15.08 -31.11
CA ASN A 502 6.09 16.32 -31.62
C ASN A 502 6.09 16.33 -33.16
N ASP A 503 5.37 17.28 -33.74
CA ASP A 503 5.61 17.77 -35.10
C ASP A 503 6.11 19.22 -35.04
N ASP A 504 6.20 19.87 -36.20
CA ASP A 504 6.67 21.26 -36.32
C ASP A 504 5.82 22.28 -35.53
N PHE A 505 4.60 21.92 -35.12
CA PHE A 505 3.62 22.84 -34.52
C PHE A 505 3.16 22.43 -33.12
N PHE A 506 3.13 21.14 -32.80
CA PHE A 506 2.49 20.59 -31.61
C PHE A 506 3.30 19.47 -30.97
N THR A 507 3.27 19.42 -29.65
CA THR A 507 3.73 18.27 -28.88
C THR A 507 2.56 17.32 -28.64
N TYR A 508 2.72 16.07 -29.08
CA TYR A 508 1.73 15.02 -28.90
C TYR A 508 1.89 14.34 -27.54
N PHE A 509 3.14 13.96 -27.22
CA PHE A 509 3.48 13.24 -25.99
C PHE A 509 4.82 13.74 -25.45
N ASP A 510 4.90 13.93 -24.15
CA ASP A 510 6.10 14.36 -23.43
C ASP A 510 6.13 13.77 -22.01
N TYR A 511 7.07 14.22 -21.19
CA TYR A 511 7.19 13.82 -19.80
C TYR A 511 5.89 14.00 -18.99
N SER A 512 5.11 15.07 -19.20
CA SER A 512 3.91 15.27 -18.39
C SER A 512 2.84 14.23 -18.73
N THR A 513 2.74 13.82 -20.00
CA THR A 513 1.85 12.72 -20.42
C THR A 513 2.29 11.36 -19.85
N HIS A 514 3.60 11.11 -19.80
CA HIS A 514 4.16 9.92 -19.14
C HIS A 514 3.86 9.92 -17.64
N PHE A 515 4.04 11.06 -16.97
CA PHE A 515 3.67 11.21 -15.56
C PHE A 515 2.19 10.91 -15.32
N MET A 516 1.28 11.41 -16.16
CA MET A 516 -0.15 11.11 -16.03
C MET A 516 -0.41 9.60 -16.16
N THR A 517 0.26 8.94 -17.10
CA THR A 517 0.18 7.48 -17.27
C THR A 517 0.69 6.75 -16.03
N CYS A 518 1.88 7.08 -15.55
CA CYS A 518 2.48 6.40 -14.40
C CYS A 518 1.80 6.71 -13.07
N SER A 519 1.26 7.92 -12.90
CA SER A 519 0.54 8.27 -11.67
C SER A 519 -0.83 7.58 -11.57
N GLN A 520 -1.42 7.21 -12.70
CA GLN A 520 -2.67 6.47 -12.76
C GLN A 520 -2.45 4.95 -12.75
N ALA A 521 -1.42 4.49 -13.46
CA ALA A 521 -1.06 3.07 -13.57
C ALA A 521 0.45 2.85 -13.34
N PRO A 522 0.94 2.90 -12.08
CA PRO A 522 2.37 2.73 -11.75
C PRO A 522 2.99 1.40 -12.18
N THR A 523 2.17 0.39 -12.48
CA THR A 523 2.63 -0.93 -12.94
C THR A 523 2.79 -1.03 -14.47
N THR A 524 2.61 0.07 -15.20
CA THR A 524 2.78 0.08 -16.65
C THR A 524 4.24 -0.20 -17.01
N THR A 525 4.48 -1.33 -17.67
CA THR A 525 5.84 -1.76 -18.07
C THR A 525 6.37 -0.98 -19.28
N LYS A 526 5.45 -0.50 -20.13
CA LYS A 526 5.78 0.28 -21.31
C LYS A 526 4.58 1.14 -21.69
N ASP A 527 4.74 2.45 -21.57
CA ASP A 527 3.75 3.40 -22.06
C ASP A 527 3.75 3.41 -23.60
N ASN A 528 2.63 3.80 -24.18
CA ASN A 528 2.47 3.96 -25.62
C ASN A 528 1.92 5.36 -25.84
N PRO A 529 2.64 6.26 -26.55
CA PRO A 529 3.67 5.98 -27.54
C PRO A 529 5.13 6.26 -27.17
N LEU A 530 5.46 6.79 -25.97
CA LEU A 530 6.87 7.10 -25.65
C LEU A 530 7.73 5.84 -25.43
N GLY A 531 7.13 4.70 -25.09
CA GLY A 531 7.84 3.43 -24.89
C GLY A 531 8.68 3.37 -23.61
N LEU A 532 8.37 4.20 -22.61
CA LEU A 532 9.01 4.29 -21.29
C LEU A 532 8.30 3.40 -20.25
N SER A 533 9.05 2.91 -19.27
CA SER A 533 8.48 2.15 -18.15
C SER A 533 8.07 3.09 -17.01
N CYS A 534 7.08 2.71 -16.22
CA CYS A 534 6.76 3.37 -14.95
C CYS A 534 7.48 2.78 -13.74
N PHE A 535 8.22 1.68 -13.93
CA PHE A 535 9.04 1.08 -12.88
C PHE A 535 10.26 1.93 -12.57
N ALA A 536 10.60 2.06 -11.30
CA ALA A 536 11.84 2.66 -10.87
C ALA A 536 13.05 1.85 -11.36
N ASP A 537 14.22 2.47 -11.40
CA ASP A 537 15.48 1.82 -11.79
C ASP A 537 15.87 0.62 -10.90
N PHE A 538 15.43 0.60 -9.63
CA PHE A 538 15.59 -0.52 -8.70
C PHE A 538 14.56 -1.65 -8.90
N GLY A 539 13.66 -1.53 -9.88
CA GLY A 539 12.69 -2.56 -10.27
C GLY A 539 11.38 -2.57 -9.48
N GLY A 540 11.15 -1.59 -8.60
CA GLY A 540 9.88 -1.42 -7.89
C GLY A 540 8.93 -0.42 -8.55
N THR A 541 7.65 -0.49 -8.17
CA THR A 541 6.64 0.51 -8.56
C THR A 541 6.57 1.62 -7.54
N ILE A 542 6.28 2.84 -7.98
CA ILE A 542 6.18 4.01 -7.10
C ILE A 542 4.75 4.54 -7.13
N ASN A 543 4.12 4.57 -5.96
CA ASN A 543 2.82 5.21 -5.82
C ASN A 543 2.98 6.73 -5.68
N PRO A 544 2.13 7.54 -6.34
CA PRO A 544 2.25 9.00 -6.32
C PRO A 544 2.19 9.63 -4.92
N PHE A 545 1.40 9.07 -4.01
CA PHE A 545 1.27 9.58 -2.65
C PHE A 545 2.56 9.48 -1.81
N MET A 546 3.55 8.70 -2.25
CA MET A 546 4.85 8.59 -1.59
C MET A 546 5.84 9.68 -2.02
N ILE A 547 5.59 10.31 -3.18
CA ILE A 547 6.55 11.19 -3.87
C ILE A 547 6.02 12.61 -4.12
N LEU A 548 4.74 12.84 -3.86
CA LEU A 548 4.06 14.12 -4.07
C LEU A 548 3.38 14.59 -2.78
N GLY A 549 3.30 15.90 -2.61
CA GLY A 549 2.63 16.53 -1.47
C GLY A 549 1.69 17.65 -1.88
N ASN A 550 0.72 17.92 -1.00
CA ASN A 550 -0.23 19.03 -1.07
C ASN A 550 -1.00 19.07 -2.42
N TYR A 551 -1.87 18.07 -2.61
CA TYR A 551 -2.82 17.90 -3.72
C TYR A 551 -4.21 17.52 -3.17
N THR A 552 -5.26 17.70 -3.98
CA THR A 552 -6.66 17.41 -3.62
C THR A 552 -7.13 16.08 -4.20
N ASP A 553 -7.88 15.28 -3.45
CA ASP A 553 -8.71 14.16 -3.91
C ASP A 553 -8.14 13.32 -5.08
N ALA A 554 -6.92 12.80 -4.91
CA ALA A 554 -6.19 11.99 -5.89
C ALA A 554 -5.85 12.65 -7.25
N THR A 555 -6.05 13.96 -7.41
CA THR A 555 -5.52 14.73 -8.56
C THR A 555 -4.05 15.07 -8.37
N TYR A 556 -3.18 14.08 -8.60
CA TYR A 556 -1.73 14.21 -8.41
C TYR A 556 -1.06 15.28 -9.26
N SER A 557 -1.64 15.63 -10.43
CA SER A 557 -1.14 16.71 -11.28
C SER A 557 -1.14 18.07 -10.57
N ASN A 558 -1.99 18.28 -9.56
CA ASN A 558 -2.09 19.54 -8.82
C ASN A 558 -1.09 19.64 -7.65
N ALA A 559 -0.19 18.67 -7.49
CA ALA A 559 0.78 18.68 -6.40
C ALA A 559 1.69 19.92 -6.42
N THR A 560 2.05 20.42 -5.24
CA THR A 560 2.88 21.62 -5.06
C THR A 560 4.18 21.34 -4.33
N ALA A 561 4.38 20.10 -3.85
CA ALA A 561 5.61 19.64 -3.22
C ALA A 561 6.07 18.30 -3.82
N LEU A 562 7.38 18.12 -3.95
CA LEU A 562 8.01 16.83 -4.24
C LEU A 562 8.60 16.24 -2.96
N VAL A 563 8.52 14.93 -2.82
CA VAL A 563 9.14 14.17 -1.73
C VAL A 563 10.12 13.19 -2.34
N ILE A 564 11.39 13.32 -1.97
CA ILE A 564 12.44 12.34 -2.29
C ILE A 564 12.73 11.56 -1.01
N THR A 565 12.59 10.24 -1.05
CA THR A 565 12.96 9.34 0.06
C THR A 565 14.06 8.40 -0.39
N ILE A 566 15.21 8.46 0.27
CA ILE A 566 16.31 7.50 0.09
C ILE A 566 16.22 6.50 1.25
N VAL A 567 16.27 5.20 0.93
CA VAL A 567 16.17 4.13 1.92
C VAL A 567 17.54 3.53 2.19
N ILE A 568 17.95 3.56 3.46
CA ILE A 568 19.25 3.07 3.92
C ILE A 568 19.03 1.82 4.76
N GLU A 569 19.87 0.80 4.57
CA GLU A 569 19.81 -0.39 5.41
C GLU A 569 20.08 -0.04 6.88
N ASN A 570 19.36 -0.71 7.77
CA ASN A 570 19.58 -0.57 9.19
C ASN A 570 20.19 -1.86 9.76
N SER A 571 20.82 -1.73 10.94
CA SER A 571 21.49 -2.84 11.59
C SER A 571 21.35 -2.74 13.10
N ASN A 572 21.48 -3.88 13.78
CA ASN A 572 21.65 -3.94 15.24
C ASN A 572 23.13 -3.86 15.65
N ASP A 573 24.05 -3.94 14.68
CA ASP A 573 25.49 -3.77 14.87
C ASP A 573 25.84 -2.28 14.98
N PRO A 574 26.38 -1.80 16.12
CA PRO A 574 26.75 -0.40 16.32
C PRO A 574 27.67 0.16 15.24
N GLU A 575 28.61 -0.64 14.72
CA GLU A 575 29.53 -0.16 13.67
C GLU A 575 28.76 0.12 12.38
N LYS A 576 27.87 -0.78 11.96
CA LYS A 576 27.04 -0.59 10.76
C LYS A 576 26.04 0.56 10.92
N ILE A 577 25.50 0.76 12.13
CA ILE A 577 24.66 1.93 12.43
C ILE A 577 25.45 3.22 12.20
N GLN A 578 26.69 3.28 12.67
CA GLN A 578 27.54 4.46 12.51
C GLN A 578 27.86 4.73 11.03
N LEU A 579 28.10 3.69 10.22
CA LEU A 579 28.28 3.84 8.77
C LEU A 579 27.05 4.47 8.10
N GLY A 580 25.84 4.03 8.47
CA GLY A 580 24.58 4.59 7.95
C GLY A 580 24.31 6.04 8.37
N LEU A 581 25.02 6.55 9.38
CA LEU A 581 24.89 7.93 9.87
C LEU A 581 25.81 8.93 9.15
N LEU A 582 26.80 8.47 8.40
CA LEU A 582 27.86 9.31 7.82
C LEU A 582 27.38 10.35 6.79
N PHE A 583 26.24 10.12 6.15
CA PHE A 583 25.81 10.88 4.98
C PHE A 583 24.75 11.96 5.26
N PHE A 584 24.10 11.92 6.42
CA PHE A 584 22.89 12.69 6.68
C PHE A 584 22.88 13.40 8.05
N PHE A 585 24.07 13.54 8.67
CA PHE A 585 24.27 14.31 9.91
C PHE A 585 25.52 15.19 9.84
#